data_AF-A0A7Y1W3N4-F1
#
_entry.id   AF-A0A7Y1W3N4-F1
#
_cell.length_a   1.000
_cell.length_b   1.000
_cell.length_c   1.000
_cell.angle_alpha   90.00
_cell.angle_beta   90.00
_cell.angle_gamma   90.00
#
_symmetry.space_group_name_H-M   'P 1'
#
loop_
_entity.id
_entity.type
_entity.pdbx_description
1 polymer ?
#
loop_
_entity_poly.entity_id
_entity_poly.type
_entity_poly.pdbx_seq_one_letter_code
_entity_poly.pdbx_strand_id
1 'polypeptide(L)'
;MLEQPAGTQKYPDARVVALDSHALMPGLVNMHTHTPMSLLRGYADDLLLDTWLREHIWPAEARWADKAFVSLGTELAVAEMIRGGTTCFNDCYFFPDAIAAVVESTGIRAC
;
A
#
# COMPACT_ATOMS: atom_id res chain seq x y z
N MET A 1 34.40 15.45 -20.40
CA MET A 1 34.55 15.66 -18.95
C MET A 1 33.16 15.99 -18.46
N LEU A 2 32.45 15.05 -17.83
CA LEU A 2 31.09 15.32 -17.34
C LEU A 2 31.24 16.26 -16.14
N GLU A 3 30.54 17.40 -16.17
CA GLU A 3 30.54 18.36 -15.06
C GLU A 3 30.02 17.67 -13.79
N GLN A 4 30.62 17.98 -12.65
CA GLN A 4 30.11 17.48 -11.38
C GLN A 4 28.70 18.05 -11.12
N PRO A 5 27.75 17.25 -10.64
CA PRO A 5 26.40 17.74 -10.34
C PRO A 5 26.49 18.88 -9.32
N ALA A 6 25.86 20.02 -9.58
CA ALA A 6 25.97 21.23 -8.73
C ALA A 6 25.67 21.00 -7.23
N GLY A 7 24.92 19.95 -6.87
CA GLY A 7 24.63 19.58 -5.49
C GLY A 7 25.81 19.05 -4.68
N THR A 8 26.81 18.43 -5.32
CA THR A 8 27.95 17.80 -4.60
C THR A 8 28.92 18.82 -4.00
N GLN A 9 28.95 20.04 -4.56
CA GLN A 9 29.78 21.11 -4.02
C GLN A 9 29.20 21.71 -2.73
N LYS A 10 27.87 21.69 -2.57
CA LYS A 10 27.17 22.19 -1.37
C LYS A 10 27.08 21.13 -0.27
N TYR A 11 27.00 19.85 -0.62
CA TYR A 11 26.88 18.74 0.32
C TYR A 11 27.95 17.67 0.00
N PRO A 12 29.22 17.92 0.36
CA PRO A 12 30.32 17.04 -0.03
C PRO A 12 30.23 15.64 0.59
N ASP A 13 29.59 15.52 1.76
CA ASP A 13 29.43 14.25 2.48
C ASP A 13 28.10 13.53 2.15
N ALA A 14 27.28 14.09 1.26
CA ALA A 14 26.00 13.48 0.90
C ALA A 14 26.19 12.24 0.03
N ARG A 15 25.37 11.22 0.30
CA ARG A 15 25.27 10.05 -0.58
C ARG A 15 24.64 10.48 -1.92
N VAL A 16 25.37 10.26 -3.01
CA VAL A 16 24.87 10.46 -4.38
C VAL A 16 24.37 9.14 -4.94
N VAL A 17 23.17 9.14 -5.52
CA VAL A 17 22.59 7.99 -6.23
C VAL A 17 22.31 8.42 -7.67
N ALA A 18 23.06 7.88 -8.62
CA ALA A 18 22.87 8.14 -10.05
C ALA A 18 21.76 7.24 -10.61
N LEU A 19 20.80 7.83 -11.32
CA LEU A 19 19.60 7.16 -11.83
C LEU A 19 19.31 7.59 -13.28
N ASP A 20 20.31 7.50 -14.15
CA ASP A 20 20.34 8.12 -15.49
C ASP A 20 19.22 7.65 -16.45
N SER A 21 18.58 6.52 -16.15
CA SER A 21 17.47 5.95 -16.92
C SER A 21 16.11 6.02 -16.19
N HIS A 22 16.00 6.77 -15.09
CA HIS A 22 14.79 6.83 -14.28
C HIS A 22 14.24 8.26 -14.18
N ALA A 23 12.93 8.36 -14.01
CA ALA A 23 12.29 9.59 -13.56
C ALA A 23 12.14 9.55 -12.03
N LEU A 24 12.54 10.64 -11.36
CA LEU A 24 12.22 10.86 -9.96
C LEU A 24 10.96 11.72 -9.88
N MET A 25 9.96 11.26 -9.15
CA MET A 25 8.67 11.93 -8.95
C MET A 25 8.20 11.78 -7.51
N PRO A 26 7.24 12.59 -7.03
CA PRO A 26 6.52 12.31 -5.81
C PRO A 26 5.91 10.90 -5.88
N GLY A 27 5.92 10.18 -4.76
CA GLY A 27 5.26 8.88 -4.69
C GLY A 27 3.75 9.01 -4.90
N LEU A 28 3.14 7.98 -5.48
CA LEU A 28 1.71 7.97 -5.76
C LEU A 28 0.90 7.99 -4.45
N VAL A 29 -0.30 8.57 -4.51
CA VAL A 29 -1.26 8.62 -3.40
C VAL A 29 -2.50 7.84 -3.80
N ASN A 30 -2.76 6.71 -3.15
CA ASN A 30 -3.96 5.90 -3.37
C ASN A 30 -5.10 6.38 -2.46
N MET A 31 -6.02 7.18 -3.02
CA MET A 31 -7.01 7.92 -2.25
C MET A 31 -8.15 7.08 -1.66
N HIS A 32 -8.24 5.78 -1.97
CA HIS A 32 -9.28 4.91 -1.42
C HIS A 32 -8.88 3.43 -1.51
N THR A 33 -8.93 2.74 -0.38
CA THR A 33 -8.60 1.32 -0.28
C THR A 33 -9.44 0.60 0.77
N HIS A 34 -9.45 -0.72 0.65
CA HIS A 34 -9.91 -1.68 1.64
C HIS A 34 -8.79 -2.71 1.80
N THR A 35 -7.66 -2.33 2.41
CA THR A 35 -6.40 -3.07 2.24
C THR A 35 -6.47 -4.56 2.62
N PRO A 36 -7.21 -5.00 3.66
CA PRO A 36 -7.28 -6.41 4.00
C PRO A 36 -7.98 -7.29 2.97
N MET A 37 -8.81 -6.70 2.09
CA MET A 37 -9.43 -7.43 0.98
C MET A 37 -8.41 -7.92 -0.06
N SER A 38 -7.14 -7.55 0.05
CA SER A 38 -6.05 -8.15 -0.73
C SER A 38 -6.00 -9.68 -0.60
N LEU A 39 -6.38 -10.23 0.56
CA LEU A 39 -6.50 -11.67 0.81
C LEU A 39 -7.72 -12.31 0.13
N LEU A 40 -8.69 -11.49 -0.32
CA LEU A 40 -9.89 -11.91 -1.05
C LEU A 40 -9.77 -11.61 -2.56
N ARG A 41 -8.57 -11.29 -3.06
CA ARG A 41 -8.34 -10.99 -4.47
C ARG A 41 -8.75 -12.19 -5.34
N GLY A 42 -9.70 -11.96 -6.24
CA GLY A 42 -10.22 -12.98 -7.15
C GLY A 42 -11.08 -14.06 -6.48
N TYR A 43 -11.60 -13.81 -5.28
CA TYR A 43 -12.36 -14.81 -4.51
C TYR A 43 -13.70 -15.19 -5.15
N ALA A 44 -14.38 -14.25 -5.81
CA ALA A 44 -15.71 -14.45 -6.38
C ALA A 44 -15.98 -13.47 -7.54
N ASP A 45 -15.23 -13.58 -8.62
CA ASP A 45 -15.37 -12.69 -9.78
C ASP A 45 -16.63 -13.02 -10.62
N ASP A 46 -16.98 -12.11 -11.55
CA ASP A 46 -18.04 -12.31 -12.56
C ASP A 46 -19.47 -12.52 -12.03
N LEU A 47 -19.79 -11.93 -10.87
CA LEU A 47 -21.12 -11.97 -10.25
C LEU A 47 -21.79 -10.59 -10.23
N LEU A 48 -23.13 -10.59 -10.13
CA LEU A 48 -23.86 -9.37 -9.80
C LEU A 48 -23.47 -8.87 -8.41
N LEU A 49 -23.41 -7.55 -8.23
CA LEU A 49 -22.96 -6.92 -6.98
C LEU A 49 -23.68 -7.46 -5.73
N ASP A 50 -25.00 -7.64 -5.79
CA ASP A 50 -25.79 -8.11 -4.63
C ASP A 50 -25.43 -9.56 -4.26
N THR A 51 -25.30 -10.44 -5.26
CA THR A 51 -24.83 -11.83 -5.09
C THR A 51 -23.41 -11.85 -4.54
N TRP A 52 -22.49 -11.07 -5.14
CA TRP A 52 -21.11 -10.95 -4.69
C TRP A 52 -21.02 -10.53 -3.21
N LEU A 53 -21.76 -9.50 -2.81
CA LEU A 53 -21.76 -9.01 -1.43
C LEU A 53 -22.40 -10.03 -0.47
N ARG A 54 -23.65 -10.42 -0.72
CA ARG A 54 -24.47 -11.17 0.24
C ARG A 54 -24.07 -12.63 0.35
N GLU A 55 -23.67 -13.25 -0.76
CA GLU A 55 -23.41 -14.68 -0.82
C GLU A 55 -21.91 -15.02 -0.70
N HIS A 56 -21.01 -14.05 -0.95
CA HIS A 56 -19.56 -14.30 -0.92
C HIS A 56 -18.81 -13.40 0.06
N ILE A 57 -18.80 -12.08 -0.14
CA ILE A 57 -17.93 -11.17 0.62
C ILE A 57 -18.36 -11.03 2.07
N TRP A 58 -19.61 -10.67 2.37
CA TRP A 58 -20.06 -10.51 3.75
C TRP A 58 -19.96 -11.82 4.56
N PRO A 59 -20.32 -13.00 4.01
CA PRO A 59 -20.06 -14.26 4.70
C PRO A 59 -18.57 -14.54 4.96
N ALA A 60 -17.69 -14.21 4.01
CA ALA A 60 -16.25 -14.35 4.16
C ALA A 60 -15.70 -13.42 5.26
N GLU A 61 -16.06 -12.14 5.21
CA GLU A 61 -15.66 -11.14 6.21
C GLU A 61 -16.19 -11.51 7.60
N ALA A 62 -17.45 -11.92 7.72
CA ALA A 62 -18.04 -12.35 8.99
C ALA A 62 -17.33 -13.58 9.60
N ARG A 63 -16.75 -14.43 8.75
CA ARG A 63 -16.04 -15.63 9.18
C ARG A 63 -14.57 -15.39 9.48
N TRP A 64 -13.91 -14.52 8.73
CA TRP A 64 -12.44 -14.44 8.71
C TRP A 64 -11.86 -13.08 9.10
N ALA A 65 -12.61 -11.99 8.98
CA ALA A 65 -12.08 -10.64 9.24
C ALA A 65 -11.93 -10.39 10.74
N ASP A 66 -10.90 -10.98 11.34
CA ASP A 66 -10.39 -10.65 12.66
C ASP A 66 -9.13 -9.75 12.56
N LYS A 67 -8.54 -9.40 13.71
CA LYS A 67 -7.33 -8.56 13.72
C LYS A 67 -6.15 -9.19 12.97
N ALA A 68 -5.99 -10.51 13.02
CA ALA A 68 -4.87 -11.18 12.37
C ALA A 68 -5.04 -11.18 10.84
N PHE A 69 -6.27 -11.41 10.36
CA PHE A 69 -6.60 -11.26 8.95
C PHE A 69 -6.35 -9.85 8.45
N VAL A 70 -6.79 -8.84 9.20
CA VAL A 70 -6.57 -7.43 8.86
C VAL A 70 -5.09 -7.10 8.79
N SER A 71 -4.29 -7.43 9.80
CA SER A 71 -2.85 -7.17 9.78
C SER A 71 -2.17 -7.82 8.58
N LEU A 72 -2.43 -9.12 8.33
CA LEU A 72 -1.79 -9.84 7.23
C LEU A 72 -2.19 -9.28 5.85
N GLY A 73 -3.47 -8.97 5.65
CA GLY A 73 -3.96 -8.42 4.40
C GLY A 73 -3.45 -6.99 4.15
N THR A 74 -3.36 -6.18 5.19
CA THR A 74 -2.75 -4.84 5.10
C THR A 74 -1.25 -4.94 4.79
N GLU A 75 -0.50 -5.84 5.44
CA GLU A 75 0.93 -6.05 5.12
C GLU A 75 1.13 -6.42 3.65
N LEU A 76 0.31 -7.34 3.13
CA LEU A 76 0.34 -7.73 1.72
C LEU A 76 0.07 -6.53 0.80
N ALA A 77 -0.99 -5.76 1.09
CA ALA A 77 -1.35 -4.59 0.29
C ALA A 77 -0.27 -3.49 0.34
N VAL A 78 0.32 -3.24 1.50
CA VAL A 78 1.41 -2.25 1.66
C VAL A 78 2.65 -2.68 0.87
N ALA A 79 3.03 -3.95 0.92
CA ALA A 79 4.14 -4.45 0.12
C ALA A 79 3.91 -4.27 -1.39
N GLU A 80 2.68 -4.54 -1.86
CA GLU A 80 2.29 -4.32 -3.26
C GLU A 80 2.31 -2.83 -3.63
N MET A 81 1.78 -1.96 -2.77
CA MET A 81 1.77 -0.50 -2.95
C MET A 81 3.18 0.08 -3.07
N ILE A 82 4.10 -0.31 -2.16
CA ILE A 82 5.49 0.17 -2.20
C ILE A 82 6.18 -0.29 -3.49
N ARG A 83 5.98 -1.56 -3.89
CA ARG A 83 6.51 -2.07 -5.16
C ARG A 83 5.96 -1.34 -6.38
N GLY A 84 4.73 -0.84 -6.30
CA GLY A 84 4.06 -0.04 -7.33
C GLY A 84 4.37 1.45 -7.29
N GLY A 85 5.15 1.95 -6.32
CA GLY A 85 5.48 3.37 -6.18
C GLY A 85 4.45 4.20 -5.40
N THR A 86 3.45 3.57 -4.78
CA THR A 86 2.54 4.23 -3.83
C THR A 86 3.23 4.46 -2.49
N THR A 87 3.15 5.69 -1.99
CA THR A 87 3.79 6.10 -0.73
C THR A 87 2.80 6.61 0.32
N CYS A 88 1.53 6.75 -0.06
CA CYS A 88 0.45 7.21 0.80
C CYS A 88 -0.86 6.55 0.38
N PHE A 89 -1.70 6.12 1.32
CA PHE A 89 -3.03 5.59 1.02
C PHE A 89 -4.08 6.06 2.02
N ASN A 90 -5.36 5.86 1.69
CA ASN A 90 -6.50 6.13 2.57
C ASN A 90 -7.30 4.84 2.73
N ASP A 91 -7.43 4.31 3.95
CA ASP A 91 -8.04 3.00 4.17
C ASP A 91 -9.40 3.08 4.84
N CYS A 92 -10.32 2.21 4.41
CA CYS A 92 -11.68 2.15 4.92
C CYS A 92 -12.03 0.71 5.26
N TYR A 93 -11.51 0.19 6.38
CA TYR A 93 -11.76 -1.19 6.77
C TYR A 93 -11.90 -1.38 8.28
N PHE A 94 -12.29 -2.60 8.68
CA PHE A 94 -12.40 -2.98 10.08
C PHE A 94 -11.03 -2.98 10.79
N PHE A 95 -11.05 -2.90 12.13
CA PHE A 95 -9.84 -2.94 12.98
C PHE A 95 -8.77 -1.91 12.58
N PRO A 96 -9.09 -0.60 12.56
CA PRO A 96 -8.16 0.44 12.14
C PRO A 96 -6.89 0.50 13.01
N ASP A 97 -6.93 0.01 14.26
CA ASP A 97 -5.77 -0.14 15.12
C ASP A 97 -4.75 -1.17 14.58
N ALA A 98 -5.24 -2.28 14.02
CA ALA A 98 -4.39 -3.29 13.38
C ALA A 98 -3.74 -2.75 12.10
N ILE A 99 -4.49 -1.98 11.30
CA ILE A 99 -4.00 -1.30 10.10
C ILE A 99 -2.93 -0.27 10.49
N ALA A 100 -3.21 0.58 11.48
CA ALA A 100 -2.28 1.60 11.95
C ALA A 100 -0.95 1.01 12.46
N ALA A 101 -0.99 -0.13 13.15
CA ALA A 101 0.23 -0.82 13.59
C ALA A 101 1.10 -1.29 12.40
N VAL A 102 0.48 -1.80 11.32
CA VAL A 102 1.21 -2.16 10.10
C VAL A 102 1.80 -0.92 9.43
N VAL A 103 1.03 0.16 9.32
CA VAL A 103 1.48 1.44 8.76
C VAL A 103 2.70 1.97 9.52
N GLU A 104 2.65 1.99 10.85
CA GLU A 104 3.76 2.43 11.72
C GLU A 104 5.01 1.56 11.51
N SER A 105 4.84 0.24 11.45
CA SER A 105 5.97 -0.70 11.29
C SER A 105 6.66 -0.60 9.92
N THR A 106 5.94 -0.19 8.87
CA THR A 106 6.44 -0.14 7.50
C THR A 106 6.92 1.25 7.07
N GLY A 107 6.45 2.31 7.75
CA GLY A 107 6.79 3.70 7.44
C GLY A 107 6.10 4.29 6.20
N ILE A 108 5.14 3.57 5.61
CA ILE A 108 4.25 4.16 4.59
C ILE A 108 3.32 5.18 5.24
N ARG A 109 2.81 6.17 4.50
CA ARG A 109 1.80 7.10 5.04
C ARG A 109 0.40 6.55 4.82
N ALA A 110 -0.50 6.78 5.77
CA ALA A 110 -1.91 6.45 5.64
C ALA A 110 -2.82 7.48 6.32
N CYS A 111 -4.09 7.51 5.92
CA CYS A 111 -5.17 8.20 6.62
C CYS A 111 -6.41 7.32 6.73
#